data_AF-A0A917J107-F1
#
_entry.id   AF-A0A917J107-F1
#
_cell.length_a   1.000
_cell.length_b   1.000
_cell.length_c   1.000
_cell.angle_alpha   90.00
_cell.angle_beta   90.00
_cell.angle_gamma   90.00
#
_symmetry.space_group_name_H-M   'P 1'
#
loop_
_entity.id
_entity.type
_entity.pdbx_description
1 polymer ?
#
loop_
_entity_poly.entity_id
_entity_poly.type
_entity_poly.pdbx_seq_one_letter_code
_entity_poly.pdbx_strand_id
1 'polypeptide(L)'
;MDSPYTYTPSPEFINSLEFDYVETYSFQRGIEYEDNQIILRKEFNLLKAESSDGMTLTPEYKARLEELNKRLNYTQYLLDENGKFHQSAQKTSTISSNDEKLMTIKAILQTEVITVPRFLCAPFYRDAIVFYDKGGQIVSALNICLSCYYMETEPFSNINSDVVTYQLITNFLVKQRHEVPLIDRKNIDEYTRLMTQNRPLI
;
A
#
# COMPACT_ATOMS: atom_id res chain seq x y z
N MET A 1 -25.04 -1.12 -13.16
CA MET A 1 -24.00 -0.24 -12.57
C MET A 1 -22.73 -1.04 -12.63
N ASP A 2 -21.80 -0.63 -13.48
CA ASP A 2 -20.49 -1.26 -13.54
C ASP A 2 -19.75 -1.02 -12.23
N SER A 3 -19.00 -2.02 -11.79
CA SER A 3 -18.18 -1.91 -10.59
C SER A 3 -17.14 -0.81 -10.81
N PRO A 4 -16.93 0.12 -9.86
CA PRO A 4 -15.86 1.12 -9.98
C PRO A 4 -14.46 0.50 -9.88
N TYR A 5 -14.37 -0.79 -9.57
CA TYR A 5 -13.13 -1.52 -9.38
C TYR A 5 -12.57 -2.04 -10.70
N THR A 6 -11.30 -1.74 -10.96
CA THR A 6 -10.51 -2.38 -12.01
C THR A 6 -9.53 -3.37 -11.39
N TYR A 7 -9.25 -4.45 -12.10
CA TYR A 7 -8.35 -5.52 -11.63
C TYR A 7 -7.38 -5.89 -12.75
N THR A 8 -6.09 -5.64 -12.51
CA THR A 8 -5.01 -5.95 -13.44
C THR A 8 -4.07 -6.96 -12.79
N PRO A 9 -3.77 -8.11 -13.41
CA PRO A 9 -2.73 -9.01 -12.92
C PRO A 9 -1.37 -8.30 -12.86
N SER A 10 -0.57 -8.54 -11.83
CA SER A 10 0.75 -7.89 -11.71
C SER A 10 1.68 -8.11 -12.91
N PRO A 11 1.69 -9.27 -13.61
CA PRO A 11 2.49 -9.43 -14.81
C PRO A 11 2.06 -8.49 -15.94
N GLU A 12 0.74 -8.27 -16.10
CA GLU A 12 0.21 -7.33 -17.10
C GLU A 12 0.59 -5.89 -16.73
N PHE A 13 0.38 -5.51 -15.47
CA PHE A 13 0.74 -4.20 -14.95
C PHE A 13 2.22 -3.87 -15.20
N ILE A 14 3.15 -4.73 -14.77
CA ILE A 14 4.57 -4.41 -14.89
C ILE A 14 5.06 -4.39 -16.35
N ASN A 15 4.43 -5.18 -17.22
CA ASN A 15 4.75 -5.22 -18.65
C ASN A 15 4.16 -4.02 -19.42
N SER A 16 3.12 -3.36 -18.91
CA SER A 16 2.54 -2.17 -19.52
C SER A 16 3.28 -0.87 -19.19
N LEU A 17 4.21 -0.89 -18.21
CA LEU A 17 4.95 0.30 -17.81
C LEU A 17 6.23 0.47 -18.62
N GLU A 18 6.42 1.68 -19.15
CA GLU A 18 7.72 2.16 -19.63
C GLU A 18 8.35 3.05 -18.55
N PHE A 19 9.44 2.58 -17.94
CA PHE A 19 10.13 3.30 -16.86
C PHE A 19 11.64 3.02 -16.88
N ASP A 20 12.42 3.96 -16.36
CA ASP A 20 13.87 3.93 -16.32
C ASP A 20 14.42 3.54 -14.94
N TYR A 21 13.76 3.96 -13.86
CA TYR A 21 14.18 3.63 -12.51
C TYR A 21 12.98 3.53 -11.56
N VAL A 22 13.22 2.99 -10.38
CA VAL A 22 12.21 2.94 -9.32
C VAL A 22 12.75 3.49 -8.01
N GLU A 23 11.86 4.00 -7.19
CA GLU A 23 12.13 4.32 -5.79
C GLU A 23 11.20 3.52 -4.90
N THR A 24 11.71 3.05 -3.76
CA THR A 24 10.87 2.39 -2.76
C THR A 24 10.65 3.30 -1.57
N TYR A 25 9.45 3.19 -0.98
CA TYR A 25 9.01 4.04 0.11
C TYR A 25 8.40 3.23 1.23
N SER A 26 8.65 3.68 2.45
CA SER A 26 7.95 3.28 3.66
C SER A 26 7.13 4.45 4.18
N PHE A 27 5.88 4.21 4.57
CA PHE A 27 4.99 5.23 5.12
C PHE A 27 4.01 4.62 6.13
N GLN A 28 3.27 5.47 6.83
CA GLN A 28 2.30 5.09 7.87
C GLN A 28 2.85 4.14 8.94
N ARG A 29 4.10 4.36 9.36
CA ARG A 29 4.77 3.60 10.42
C ARG A 29 5.80 4.43 11.17
N GLY A 30 6.26 3.91 12.30
CA GLY A 30 7.25 4.55 13.17
C GLY A 30 6.57 5.26 14.33
N ILE A 31 7.32 5.42 15.43
CA ILE A 31 6.80 5.94 16.71
C ILE A 31 6.12 7.29 16.55
N GLU A 32 6.71 8.20 15.78
CA GLU A 32 6.17 9.54 15.53
C GLU A 32 4.81 9.48 14.82
N TYR A 33 4.68 8.61 13.82
CA TYR A 33 3.41 8.43 13.12
C TYR A 33 2.36 7.82 14.06
N GLU A 34 2.72 6.78 14.81
CA GLU A 34 1.81 6.07 15.71
C GLU A 34 1.32 6.97 16.86
N ASP A 35 2.21 7.75 17.46
CA ASP A 35 1.86 8.74 18.50
C ASP A 35 0.93 9.82 17.92
N ASN A 36 1.21 10.30 16.71
CA ASN A 36 0.34 11.27 16.03
C ASN A 36 -1.04 10.66 15.74
N GLN A 37 -1.14 9.40 15.32
CA GLN A 37 -2.43 8.73 15.13
C GLN A 37 -3.24 8.66 16.43
N ILE A 38 -2.59 8.41 17.57
CA ILE A 38 -3.26 8.41 18.88
C ILE A 38 -3.83 9.81 19.20
N ILE A 39 -3.05 10.87 18.97
CA ILE A 39 -3.47 12.25 19.19
C ILE A 39 -4.66 12.61 18.30
N LEU A 40 -4.55 12.36 16.99
CA LEU A 40 -5.60 12.66 16.01
C LEU A 40 -6.88 11.89 16.29
N ARG A 41 -6.78 10.63 16.73
CA ARG A 41 -7.95 9.82 17.05
C ARG A 41 -8.66 10.29 18.31
N LYS A 42 -7.91 10.76 19.32
CA LYS A 42 -8.49 11.41 20.49
C LYS A 42 -9.24 12.68 20.10
N GLU A 43 -8.61 13.53 19.28
CA GLU A 43 -9.24 14.75 18.76
C GLU A 43 -10.51 14.42 17.97
N PHE A 44 -10.44 13.48 17.02
CA PHE A 44 -11.59 13.07 16.22
C PHE A 44 -12.76 12.56 17.07
N ASN A 45 -12.49 11.75 18.09
CA ASN A 45 -13.53 11.21 18.96
C ASN A 45 -14.20 12.30 19.80
N LEU A 46 -13.41 13.26 20.31
CA LEU A 46 -13.94 14.43 21.01
C LEU A 46 -14.83 15.26 20.07
N LEU A 47 -14.32 15.56 18.86
CA LEU A 47 -15.05 16.38 17.91
C LEU A 47 -16.34 15.71 17.42
N LYS A 48 -16.29 14.38 17.27
CA LYS A 48 -17.46 13.59 16.86
C LYS A 48 -18.53 13.55 17.97
N ALA A 49 -18.13 13.44 19.24
CA ALA A 49 -19.07 13.41 20.36
C ALA A 49 -19.83 14.76 20.50
N GLU A 50 -19.11 15.88 20.44
CA GLU A 50 -19.71 17.21 20.46
C GLU A 50 -20.65 17.47 19.27
N SER A 51 -20.35 16.88 18.09
CA SER A 51 -21.24 16.97 16.92
C SER A 51 -22.58 16.24 17.09
N SER A 52 -22.60 15.17 17.89
CA SER A 52 -23.80 14.34 18.11
C SER A 52 -24.79 14.94 19.13
N ASP A 53 -24.37 15.91 19.93
CA ASP A 53 -25.19 16.54 20.97
C ASP A 53 -26.12 17.66 20.44
N GLY A 54 -26.32 17.72 19.11
CA GLY A 54 -27.20 18.72 18.47
C GLY A 54 -26.61 20.13 18.40
N MET A 55 -25.31 20.27 18.69
CA MET A 55 -24.61 21.55 18.61
C MET A 55 -24.38 21.96 17.16
N THR A 56 -24.68 23.22 16.82
CA THR A 56 -24.40 23.74 15.47
C THR A 56 -22.89 23.96 15.33
N LEU A 57 -22.22 23.04 14.64
CA LEU A 57 -20.78 23.12 14.40
C LEU A 57 -20.44 24.33 13.52
N THR A 58 -19.39 25.07 13.89
CA THR A 58 -18.85 26.12 13.04
C THR A 58 -18.26 25.53 11.75
N PRO A 59 -18.12 26.32 10.67
CA PRO A 59 -17.50 25.85 9.44
C PRO A 59 -16.10 25.27 9.64
N GLU A 60 -15.27 25.89 10.49
CA GLU A 60 -13.91 25.45 10.80
C GLU A 60 -13.91 24.07 11.46
N TYR A 61 -14.88 23.87 12.36
CA TYR A 61 -15.05 22.61 13.06
C TYR A 61 -15.45 21.48 12.10
N LYS A 62 -16.40 21.74 11.21
CA LYS A 62 -16.81 20.76 10.19
C LYS A 62 -15.64 20.40 9.28
N ALA A 63 -14.87 21.40 8.84
CA ALA A 63 -13.70 21.19 8.01
C ALA A 63 -12.63 20.33 8.72
N ARG A 64 -12.37 20.58 10.00
CA ARG A 64 -11.43 19.78 10.80
C ARG A 64 -11.93 18.35 11.01
N LEU A 65 -13.20 18.17 11.34
CA LEU A 65 -13.79 16.84 11.49
C LEU A 65 -13.74 16.04 10.18
N GLU A 66 -13.99 16.69 9.05
CA GLU A 66 -13.88 16.07 7.72
C GLU A 66 -12.43 15.68 7.39
N GLU A 67 -11.45 16.55 7.67
CA GLU A 67 -10.03 16.26 7.48
C GLU A 67 -9.56 15.08 8.34
N LEU A 68 -9.93 15.05 9.62
CA LEU A 68 -9.63 13.92 10.50
C LEU A 68 -10.32 12.64 10.05
N ASN A 69 -11.56 12.73 9.58
CA ASN A 69 -12.29 11.58 9.03
C ASN A 69 -11.55 10.99 7.82
N LYS A 70 -11.10 11.86 6.89
CA LYS A 70 -10.31 11.47 5.71
C LYS A 70 -9.01 10.75 6.11
N ARG A 71 -8.34 11.22 7.15
CA ARG A 71 -7.06 10.63 7.61
C ARG A 71 -7.24 9.34 8.41
N LEU A 72 -8.28 9.22 9.22
CA LEU A 72 -8.41 8.11 10.17
C LEU A 72 -9.26 6.95 9.67
N ASN A 73 -10.21 7.22 8.78
CA ASN A 73 -11.25 6.26 8.41
C ASN A 73 -11.24 5.86 6.93
N TYR A 74 -10.33 6.40 6.13
CA TYR A 74 -10.13 5.99 4.74
C TYR A 74 -8.73 5.43 4.52
N THR A 75 -8.60 4.53 3.55
CA THR A 75 -7.30 4.04 3.08
C THR A 75 -6.50 5.21 2.53
N GLN A 76 -5.26 5.36 3.03
CA GLN A 76 -4.33 6.37 2.57
C GLN A 76 -3.30 5.76 1.61
N TYR A 77 -2.95 6.52 0.59
CA TYR A 77 -2.01 6.15 -0.47
C TYR A 77 -0.71 6.94 -0.32
N LEU A 78 0.35 6.47 -0.99
CA LEU A 78 1.62 7.19 -1.02
C LEU A 78 1.50 8.55 -1.68
N LEU A 79 0.70 8.67 -2.75
CA LEU A 79 0.45 9.91 -3.47
C LEU A 79 -1.02 10.30 -3.31
N ASP A 80 -1.29 11.59 -3.11
CA ASP A 80 -2.65 12.12 -3.18
C ASP A 80 -3.08 12.41 -4.63
N GLU A 81 -4.31 12.90 -4.80
CA GLU A 81 -4.89 13.26 -6.10
C GLU A 81 -4.11 14.36 -6.85
N ASN A 82 -3.21 15.08 -6.18
CA ASN A 82 -2.34 16.11 -6.77
C ASN A 82 -0.91 15.58 -6.99
N GLY A 83 -0.66 14.29 -6.78
CA GLY A 83 0.65 13.67 -6.89
C GLY A 83 1.60 14.04 -5.74
N LYS A 84 1.09 14.60 -4.64
CA LYS A 84 1.91 14.94 -3.48
C LYS A 84 2.10 13.72 -2.60
N PHE A 85 3.34 13.51 -2.16
CA PHE A 85 3.67 12.43 -1.24
C PHE A 85 2.97 12.59 0.12
N HIS A 86 2.55 11.44 0.66
CA HIS A 86 2.06 11.31 2.01
C HIS A 86 3.10 11.87 2.99
N GLN A 87 2.65 12.62 3.99
CA GLN A 87 3.53 13.37 4.91
C GLN A 87 4.54 12.51 5.68
N SER A 88 4.23 11.22 5.89
CA SER A 88 5.11 10.28 6.59
C SER A 88 5.95 9.44 5.62
N ALA A 89 5.94 9.75 4.32
CA ALA A 89 6.66 8.97 3.33
C ALA A 89 8.16 9.15 3.52
N GLN A 90 8.86 8.03 3.64
CA GLN A 90 10.30 7.95 3.74
C GLN A 90 10.80 7.13 2.57
N LYS A 91 11.59 7.77 1.69
CA LYS A 91 12.28 7.05 0.63
C LYS A 91 13.35 6.17 1.24
N THR A 92 13.32 4.89 0.90
CA THR A 92 14.26 3.88 1.41
C THR A 92 15.35 3.55 0.40
N SER A 93 15.06 3.61 -0.90
CA SER A 93 16.03 3.29 -1.95
C SER A 93 15.65 3.90 -3.30
N THR A 94 16.66 4.11 -4.14
CA THR A 94 16.54 4.43 -5.58
C THR A 94 17.29 3.35 -6.35
N ILE A 95 16.66 2.75 -7.36
CA ILE A 95 17.17 1.59 -8.10
C ILE A 95 17.09 1.91 -9.59
N SER A 96 18.25 2.02 -10.25
CA SER A 96 18.35 2.41 -11.65
C SER A 96 18.19 1.24 -12.63
N SER A 97 18.02 1.56 -13.92
CA SER A 97 17.89 0.59 -15.02
C SER A 97 18.97 -0.47 -15.08
N ASN A 98 20.19 -0.14 -14.64
CA ASN A 98 21.36 -1.00 -14.73
C ASN A 98 21.59 -1.83 -13.46
N ASP A 99 20.72 -1.68 -12.45
CA ASP A 99 20.80 -2.40 -11.19
C ASP A 99 20.06 -3.75 -11.32
N GLU A 100 20.71 -4.84 -10.93
CA GLU A 100 20.12 -6.20 -10.89
C GLU A 100 18.87 -6.28 -9.99
N LYS A 101 18.75 -5.37 -9.02
CA LYS A 101 17.55 -5.24 -8.19
C LYS A 101 16.33 -4.84 -9.00
N LEU A 102 16.48 -4.05 -10.06
CA LEU A 102 15.36 -3.68 -10.93
C LEU A 102 14.81 -4.90 -11.66
N MET A 103 15.72 -5.74 -12.17
CA MET A 103 15.36 -7.02 -12.80
C MET A 103 14.66 -7.94 -11.80
N THR A 104 15.10 -7.91 -10.54
CA THR A 104 14.45 -8.64 -9.44
C THR A 104 13.01 -8.16 -9.23
N ILE A 105 12.75 -6.85 -9.13
CA ILE A 105 11.39 -6.31 -8.99
C ILE A 105 10.50 -6.74 -10.16
N LYS A 106 11.01 -6.62 -11.40
CA LYS A 106 10.27 -7.04 -12.60
C LYS A 106 9.92 -8.52 -12.53
N ALA A 107 10.90 -9.38 -12.25
CA ALA A 107 10.67 -10.82 -12.13
C ALA A 107 9.66 -11.18 -11.04
N ILE A 108 9.70 -10.48 -9.89
CA ILE A 108 8.74 -10.68 -8.81
C ILE A 108 7.33 -10.34 -9.27
N LEU A 109 7.12 -9.18 -9.89
CA LEU A 109 5.80 -8.75 -10.36
C LEU A 109 5.29 -9.56 -11.56
N GLN A 110 6.20 -10.18 -12.32
CA GLN A 110 5.91 -11.12 -13.40
C GLN A 110 5.57 -12.54 -12.92
N THR A 111 5.61 -12.81 -11.61
CA THR A 111 5.19 -14.11 -11.05
C THR A 111 3.76 -14.43 -11.48
N GLU A 112 3.54 -15.65 -11.95
CA GLU A 112 2.22 -16.13 -12.39
C GLU A 112 1.16 -15.99 -11.29
N VAL A 113 -0.02 -15.49 -11.66
CA VAL A 113 -1.14 -15.31 -10.75
C VAL A 113 -2.05 -16.54 -10.81
N ILE A 114 -1.82 -17.50 -9.90
CA ILE A 114 -2.61 -18.73 -9.83
C ILE A 114 -3.82 -18.52 -8.92
N THR A 115 -3.61 -17.89 -7.76
CA THR A 115 -4.70 -17.60 -6.82
C THR A 115 -4.53 -16.21 -6.21
N VAL A 116 -5.55 -15.37 -6.38
CA VAL A 116 -5.61 -14.05 -5.76
C VAL A 116 -6.10 -14.22 -4.31
N PRO A 117 -5.31 -13.82 -3.30
CA PRO A 117 -5.72 -13.84 -1.91
C PRO A 117 -6.99 -13.00 -1.70
N ARG A 118 -7.94 -13.51 -0.92
CA ARG A 118 -9.19 -12.79 -0.60
C ARG A 118 -9.28 -12.54 0.89
N PHE A 119 -8.64 -11.47 1.35
CA PHE A 119 -8.79 -10.99 2.70
C PHE A 119 -9.95 -9.99 2.80
N LEU A 120 -10.71 -10.07 3.89
CA LEU A 120 -11.86 -9.18 4.15
C LEU A 120 -11.47 -7.88 4.85
N CYS A 121 -10.17 -7.60 5.03
CA CYS A 121 -9.69 -6.36 5.60
C CYS A 121 -9.55 -5.27 4.54
N ALA A 122 -9.89 -4.03 4.93
CA ALA A 122 -9.46 -2.87 4.15
C ALA A 122 -7.92 -2.77 4.20
N PRO A 123 -7.27 -2.45 3.08
CA PRO A 123 -5.82 -2.38 3.03
C PRO A 123 -5.31 -1.18 3.84
N PHE A 124 -4.19 -1.40 4.52
CA PHE A 124 -3.42 -0.35 5.17
C PHE A 124 -2.01 -0.34 4.55
N TYR A 125 -1.85 0.47 3.51
CA TYR A 125 -0.61 0.54 2.74
C TYR A 125 0.49 1.19 3.57
N ARG A 126 1.58 0.46 3.78
CA ARG A 126 2.75 0.99 4.47
C ARG A 126 4.00 0.97 3.60
N ASP A 127 3.97 0.24 2.50
CA ASP A 127 5.07 0.10 1.55
C ASP A 127 4.62 0.54 0.17
N ALA A 128 5.52 1.06 -0.64
CA ALA A 128 5.23 1.41 -2.01
C ALA A 128 6.47 1.35 -2.91
N ILE A 129 6.23 1.12 -4.19
CA ILE A 129 7.23 1.18 -5.27
C ILE A 129 6.74 2.22 -6.28
N VAL A 130 7.55 3.25 -6.54
CA VAL A 130 7.24 4.30 -7.51
C VAL A 130 8.12 4.13 -8.73
N PHE A 131 7.51 4.14 -9.90
CA PHE A 131 8.15 3.95 -11.19
C PHE A 131 8.33 5.32 -11.85
N TYR A 132 9.53 5.60 -12.34
CA TYR A 132 9.90 6.88 -12.92
C TYR A 132 10.43 6.70 -14.34
N ASP A 133 10.11 7.64 -15.21
CA ASP A 133 10.74 7.77 -16.52
C ASP A 133 12.13 8.43 -16.42
N LYS A 134 12.82 8.55 -17.56
CA LYS A 134 14.13 9.20 -17.68
C LYS A 134 14.12 10.68 -17.30
N GLY A 135 12.96 11.34 -17.42
CA GLY A 135 12.75 12.74 -17.04
C GLY A 135 12.56 12.93 -15.53
N GLY A 136 12.44 11.83 -14.77
CA GLY A 136 12.13 11.87 -13.34
C GLY A 136 10.65 12.07 -13.05
N GLN A 137 9.78 11.89 -14.04
CA GLN A 137 8.33 11.95 -13.87
C GLN A 137 7.81 10.61 -13.37
N ILE A 138 6.82 10.65 -12.47
CA ILE A 138 6.16 9.45 -11.97
C ILE A 138 5.30 8.86 -13.09
N VAL A 139 5.59 7.61 -13.45
CA VAL A 139 4.82 6.80 -14.40
C VAL A 139 3.68 6.11 -13.66
N SER A 140 3.97 5.55 -12.48
CA SER A 140 2.98 4.90 -11.61
C SER A 140 3.52 4.78 -10.19
N ALA A 141 2.62 4.67 -9.20
CA ALA A 141 2.96 4.30 -7.83
C ALA A 141 2.19 3.05 -7.43
N LEU A 142 2.87 2.00 -7.00
CA LEU A 142 2.25 0.77 -6.52
C LEU A 142 2.25 0.77 -4.99
N ASN A 143 1.07 0.89 -4.39
CA ASN A 143 0.87 0.84 -2.95
C ASN A 143 0.71 -0.61 -2.50
N ILE A 144 1.36 -1.00 -1.41
CA ILE A 144 1.49 -2.40 -1.01
C ILE A 144 1.11 -2.55 0.45
N CYS A 145 0.14 -3.43 0.70
CA CYS A 145 -0.27 -3.88 2.01
C CYS A 145 0.13 -5.35 2.15
N LEU A 146 1.26 -5.59 2.82
CA LEU A 146 1.80 -6.94 2.98
C LEU A 146 0.94 -7.82 3.91
N SER A 147 0.22 -7.22 4.87
CA SER A 147 -0.63 -7.93 5.82
C SER A 147 -1.94 -8.43 5.23
N CYS A 148 -2.53 -7.67 4.30
CA CYS A 148 -3.79 -8.02 3.61
C CYS A 148 -3.54 -8.62 2.21
N TYR A 149 -2.27 -8.76 1.79
CA TYR A 149 -1.90 -9.19 0.44
C TYR A 149 -2.61 -8.39 -0.65
N TYR A 150 -2.46 -7.08 -0.58
CA TYR A 150 -3.23 -6.17 -1.39
C TYR A 150 -2.32 -5.14 -2.05
N MET A 151 -2.57 -4.84 -3.33
CA MET A 151 -1.86 -3.79 -4.05
C MET A 151 -2.82 -2.96 -4.89
N GLU A 152 -2.61 -1.65 -4.89
CA GLU A 152 -3.35 -0.71 -5.75
C GLU A 152 -2.42 0.39 -6.25
N THR A 153 -2.70 0.89 -7.46
CA THR A 153 -2.01 2.06 -7.98
C THR A 153 -2.65 3.37 -7.53
N GLU A 154 -3.96 3.35 -7.38
CA GLU A 154 -4.83 4.44 -6.96
C GLU A 154 -6.16 3.83 -6.46
N PRO A 155 -7.08 4.60 -5.85
CA PRO A 155 -8.33 4.07 -5.34
C PRO A 155 -9.09 3.25 -6.37
N PHE A 156 -9.42 2.01 -5.99
CA PHE A 156 -10.19 1.06 -6.80
C PHE A 156 -9.43 0.45 -8.00
N SER A 157 -8.17 0.80 -8.22
CA SER A 157 -7.32 0.26 -9.29
C SER A 157 -6.39 -0.83 -8.75
N ASN A 158 -6.89 -2.07 -8.76
CA ASN A 158 -6.28 -3.21 -8.08
C ASN A 158 -5.26 -3.94 -8.92
N ILE A 159 -4.12 -4.26 -8.30
CA ILE A 159 -3.09 -5.10 -8.88
C ILE A 159 -3.13 -6.47 -8.22
N ASN A 160 -3.69 -7.45 -8.93
CA ASN A 160 -3.87 -8.81 -8.44
C ASN A 160 -2.55 -9.59 -8.58
N SER A 161 -2.14 -10.24 -7.49
CA SER A 161 -0.95 -11.10 -7.48
C SER A 161 -1.18 -12.37 -6.68
N ASP A 162 -0.32 -13.36 -6.93
CA ASP A 162 -0.27 -14.56 -6.11
C ASP A 162 0.39 -14.27 -4.74
N VAL A 163 0.10 -15.09 -3.73
CA VAL A 163 0.76 -15.04 -2.40
C VAL A 163 2.27 -15.02 -2.54
N VAL A 164 2.81 -15.82 -3.46
CA VAL A 164 4.25 -15.93 -3.69
C VAL A 164 4.85 -14.58 -4.10
N THR A 165 4.13 -13.77 -4.89
CA THR A 165 4.56 -12.42 -5.24
C THR A 165 4.77 -11.57 -3.99
N TYR A 166 3.82 -11.58 -3.05
CA TYR A 166 3.93 -10.79 -1.83
C TYR A 166 5.06 -11.27 -0.90
N GLN A 167 5.31 -12.58 -0.85
CA GLN A 167 6.49 -13.13 -0.15
C GLN A 167 7.78 -12.59 -0.72
N LEU A 168 7.92 -12.63 -2.04
CA LEU A 168 9.11 -12.17 -2.72
C LEU A 168 9.28 -10.66 -2.56
N ILE A 169 8.21 -9.87 -2.69
CA ILE A 169 8.21 -8.43 -2.42
C ILE A 169 8.65 -8.17 -0.98
N THR A 170 8.11 -8.88 0.00
CA THR A 170 8.46 -8.71 1.41
C THR A 170 9.95 -8.91 1.64
N ASN A 171 10.50 -10.01 1.12
CA ASN A 171 11.92 -10.31 1.21
C ASN A 171 12.78 -9.25 0.51
N PHE A 172 12.32 -8.76 -0.63
CA PHE A 172 12.99 -7.69 -1.36
C PHE A 172 13.02 -6.38 -0.56
N LEU A 173 11.88 -5.93 -0.03
CA LEU A 173 11.77 -4.68 0.72
C LEU A 173 12.56 -4.71 2.03
N VAL A 174 12.55 -5.84 2.75
CA VAL A 174 13.39 -6.03 3.95
C VAL A 174 14.87 -5.87 3.61
N LYS A 175 15.33 -6.42 2.47
CA LYS A 175 16.71 -6.23 1.99
C LYS A 175 17.01 -4.77 1.63
N GLN A 176 16.01 -4.00 1.20
CA GLN A 176 16.11 -2.55 0.99
C GLN A 176 15.90 -1.72 2.27
N ARG A 177 16.00 -2.34 3.46
CA ARG A 177 15.88 -1.70 4.78
C ARG A 177 14.49 -1.16 5.11
N HIS A 178 13.43 -1.70 4.51
CA HIS A 178 12.08 -1.44 4.99
C HIS A 178 11.88 -2.13 6.35
N GLU A 179 11.33 -1.41 7.32
CA GLU A 179 10.97 -1.92 8.64
C GLU A 179 9.66 -2.72 8.57
N VAL A 180 9.66 -3.86 7.88
CA VAL A 180 8.46 -4.71 7.76
C VAL A 180 8.19 -5.43 9.09
N PRO A 181 7.01 -5.20 9.72
CA PRO A 181 6.64 -5.81 10.99
C PRO A 181 6.71 -7.36 11.00
N LEU A 182 7.05 -7.94 12.14
CA LEU A 182 7.08 -9.40 12.31
C LEU A 182 5.72 -10.06 12.12
N ILE A 183 4.62 -9.36 12.43
CA ILE A 183 3.26 -9.89 12.26
C ILE A 183 2.96 -10.12 10.78
N ASP A 184 3.41 -9.22 9.92
CA ASP A 184 3.23 -9.34 8.47
C ASP A 184 4.00 -10.55 7.94
N ARG A 185 5.22 -10.78 8.42
CA ARG A 185 6.02 -11.96 8.05
C ARG A 185 5.37 -13.28 8.49
N LYS A 186 4.83 -13.33 9.71
CA LYS A 186 4.17 -14.53 10.25
C LYS A 186 2.87 -14.86 9.51
N ASN A 187 2.04 -13.85 9.24
CA ASN A 187 0.83 -14.02 8.44
C ASN A 187 1.18 -14.61 7.07
N ILE A 188 2.31 -14.17 6.52
CA ILE A 188 2.82 -14.65 5.24
C ILE A 188 3.16 -16.15 5.25
N ASP A 189 3.92 -16.58 6.27
CA ASP A 189 4.32 -17.97 6.42
C ASP A 189 3.12 -18.89 6.70
N GLU A 190 2.18 -18.43 7.53
CA GLU A 190 0.99 -19.19 7.92
C GLU A 190 0.03 -19.41 6.75
N TYR A 191 -0.29 -18.37 5.98
CA TYR A 191 -1.15 -18.50 4.81
C TYR A 191 -0.57 -19.46 3.77
N THR A 192 0.76 -19.41 3.57
CA THR A 192 1.46 -20.29 2.63
C THR A 192 1.39 -21.74 3.06
N ARG A 193 1.52 -22.00 4.37
CA ARG A 193 1.33 -23.34 4.93
C ARG A 193 -0.09 -23.85 4.67
N LEU A 194 -1.11 -23.01 4.87
CA LEU A 194 -2.52 -23.39 4.65
C LEU A 194 -2.81 -23.66 3.17
N MET A 195 -2.22 -22.89 2.25
CA MET A 195 -2.43 -23.05 0.81
C MET A 195 -1.64 -24.23 0.23
N THR A 196 -0.47 -24.57 0.78
CA THR A 196 0.33 -25.73 0.33
C THR A 196 -0.22 -27.06 0.84
N GLN A 197 -0.84 -27.08 2.03
CA GLN A 197 -1.47 -28.29 2.58
C GLN A 197 -2.79 -28.68 1.88
N ASN A 198 -3.41 -27.76 1.14
CA ASN A 198 -4.68 -27.97 0.44
C ASN A 198 -4.53 -28.14 -1.09
N ARG A 199 -3.31 -28.27 -1.63
CA ARG A 199 -3.15 -28.63 -3.05
C ARG A 199 -3.42 -30.13 -3.22
N PRO A 200 -4.40 -30.56 -4.02
CA PRO A 200 -4.54 -31.96 -4.37
C PRO A 200 -3.25 -32.43 -5.04
N LEU A 201 -2.74 -33.59 -4.61
CA LEU A 201 -1.66 -34.29 -5.30
C LEU A 201 -2.16 -34.59 -6.71
N ILE A 202 -1.57 -33.95 -7.71
CA ILE A 202 -1.76 -34.26 -9.13
C ILE A 202 -0.92 -35.49 -9.46
#